data_AF-H2XXK1-F1
#
_entry.id   AF-H2XXK1-F1
#
_cell.length_a   1.000
_cell.length_b   1.000
_cell.length_c   1.000
_cell.angle_alpha   90.00
_cell.angle_beta   90.00
_cell.angle_gamma   90.00
#
_symmetry.space_group_name_H-M   'P 1'
#
loop_
_entity.id
_entity.type
_entity.pdbx_description
1 polymer ?
#
loop_
_entity_poly.entity_id
_entity_poly.type
_entity_poly.pdbx_seq_one_letter_code
_entity_poly.pdbx_strand_id
1 'polypeptide(L)'
;MTLLQQEKRFNILDFSYHIMKVQRFDERDEVIKQVPLKKFVERVRKFQILNNEVFGILTKYLNPPTSTGSPMENVRCFQPPIHSSVMR
;
A
#
# COMPACT_ATOMS: atom_id res chain seq x y z
N MET A 1 -6.76 -0.88 8.77
CA MET A 1 -5.69 -1.26 7.82
C MET A 1 -4.66 -2.16 8.47
N THR A 2 -3.87 -1.70 9.46
CA THR A 2 -2.76 -2.48 10.05
C THR A 2 -3.18 -3.75 10.77
N LEU A 3 -4.24 -3.73 11.61
CA LEU A 3 -4.71 -4.94 12.31
C LEU A 3 -5.22 -6.05 11.37
N LEU A 4 -5.59 -5.70 10.14
CA LEU A 4 -6.01 -6.65 9.11
C LEU A 4 -4.86 -7.02 8.16
N GLN A 5 -3.64 -6.53 8.39
CA GLN A 5 -2.47 -6.71 7.52
C GLN A 5 -2.71 -6.23 6.08
N GLN A 6 -3.48 -5.15 5.93
CA GLN A 6 -3.88 -4.61 4.63
C GLN A 6 -3.12 -3.34 4.23
N GLU A 7 -2.20 -2.84 5.05
CA GLU A 7 -1.47 -1.59 4.82
C GLU A 7 -0.67 -1.60 3.51
N LYS A 8 -0.03 -2.73 3.16
CA LYS A 8 0.70 -2.88 1.88
C LYS A 8 -0.25 -2.78 0.68
N ARG A 9 -1.41 -3.44 0.76
CA ARG A 9 -2.44 -3.40 -0.29
C ARG A 9 -3.05 -2.01 -0.42
N PHE A 10 -3.36 -1.38 0.71
CA PHE A 10 -3.86 0.00 0.77
C PHE A 10 -2.89 0.97 0.09
N ASN A 11 -1.58 0.90 0.39
CA ASN A 11 -0.58 1.78 -0.22
C ASN A 11 -0.49 1.66 -1.75
N ILE A 12 -0.86 0.50 -2.31
CA ILE A 12 -0.85 0.26 -3.75
C ILE A 12 -2.18 0.67 -4.40
N LEU A 13 -3.30 0.38 -3.73
CA LEU A 13 -4.65 0.46 -4.31
C LEU A 13 -5.46 1.68 -3.87
N ASP A 14 -4.92 2.55 -3.01
CA ASP A 14 -5.61 3.76 -2.57
C ASP A 14 -5.86 4.72 -3.75
N PHE A 15 -7.11 5.12 -3.93
CA PHE A 15 -7.55 5.98 -5.02
C PHE A 15 -6.86 7.36 -4.98
N SER A 16 -6.72 7.94 -3.80
CA SER A 16 -6.14 9.28 -3.65
C SER A 16 -4.64 9.26 -3.97
N TYR A 17 -3.93 8.22 -3.52
CA TYR A 17 -2.52 8.02 -3.83
C TYR A 17 -2.32 7.80 -5.33
N HIS A 18 -3.23 7.09 -5.99
CA HIS A 18 -3.19 6.92 -7.44
C HIS A 18 -3.38 8.25 -8.18
N ILE A 19 -4.39 9.04 -7.81
CA ILE A 19 -4.62 10.37 -8.40
C ILE A 19 -3.39 11.28 -8.22
N MET A 20 -2.82 11.35 -7.01
CA MET A 20 -1.60 12.12 -6.76
C MET A 20 -0.41 11.62 -7.59
N LYS A 21 -0.28 10.29 -7.79
CA LYS A 21 0.80 9.72 -8.60
C LYS A 21 0.69 10.11 -10.07
N VAL A 22 -0.51 10.05 -10.66
CA VAL A 22 -0.76 10.45 -12.05
C VAL A 22 -0.58 11.96 -12.23
N GLN A 23 -1.13 12.77 -11.32
CA GLN A 23 -0.98 14.22 -11.37
C GLN A 23 0.48 14.68 -11.28
N ARG A 24 1.32 13.99 -10.50
CA ARG A 24 2.76 14.28 -10.45
C ARG A 24 3.51 13.95 -11.74
N PHE A 25 2.95 13.08 -12.56
CA PHE A 25 3.55 12.69 -13.83
C PHE A 25 3.11 13.62 -14.96
N ASP A 26 1.82 13.99 -15.02
CA ASP A 26 1.27 14.83 -16.08
C ASP A 26 1.21 16.33 -15.75
N GLU A 27 1.42 16.68 -14.47
CA GLU A 27 1.42 18.03 -13.91
C GLU A 27 0.16 18.86 -14.17
N ARG A 28 -0.98 18.20 -14.47
CA ARG A 28 -2.24 18.92 -14.72
C ARG A 28 -2.72 19.66 -13.46
N ASP A 29 -3.23 20.88 -13.66
CA ASP A 29 -3.80 21.71 -12.60
C ASP A 29 -5.12 22.32 -13.06
N GLU A 30 -6.20 21.58 -12.84
CA GLU A 30 -7.56 21.93 -13.25
C GLU A 30 -8.51 21.95 -12.06
N VAL A 31 -9.63 22.65 -12.23
CA VAL A 31 -10.75 22.60 -11.28
C VAL A 31 -11.77 21.58 -11.77
N ILE A 32 -11.78 20.40 -11.14
CA ILE A 32 -12.69 19.30 -11.51
C ILE A 32 -13.81 19.27 -10.48
N LYS A 33 -15.06 19.45 -10.91
CA LYS A 33 -16.25 19.47 -10.01
C LYS A 33 -16.05 20.41 -8.81
N GLN A 34 -15.58 21.63 -9.07
CA GLN A 34 -15.26 22.64 -8.05
C GLN A 34 -14.11 22.29 -7.10
N VAL A 35 -13.36 21.21 -7.34
CA VAL A 35 -12.18 20.82 -6.58
C VAL A 35 -10.91 21.20 -7.35
N PRO A 36 -10.07 22.12 -6.85
CA PRO A 36 -8.76 22.41 -7.45
C PRO A 36 -7.82 21.21 -7.28
N LEU A 37 -7.39 20.62 -8.39
CA LEU A 37 -6.61 19.38 -8.40
C LEU A 37 -5.28 19.52 -7.64
N LYS A 38 -4.55 20.63 -7.83
CA LYS A 38 -3.29 20.89 -7.12
C LYS A 38 -3.46 20.96 -5.60
N LYS A 39 -4.49 21.66 -5.10
CA LYS A 39 -4.80 21.71 -3.66
C LYS A 39 -5.22 20.34 -3.12
N PHE A 40 -5.94 19.55 -3.92
CA PHE A 40 -6.32 18.19 -3.55
C PHE A 40 -5.08 17.30 -3.35
N VAL A 41 -4.18 17.24 -4.33
CA VAL A 41 -2.98 16.37 -4.25
C VAL A 41 -2.02 16.81 -3.15
N GLU A 42 -1.90 18.11 -2.86
CA GLU A 42 -1.13 18.63 -1.73
C GLU A 42 -1.68 18.14 -0.39
N ARG A 43 -3.02 18.10 -0.24
CA ARG A 43 -3.67 17.53 0.95
C ARG A 43 -3.44 16.03 1.03
N VAL A 44 -3.64 15.30 -0.07
CA VAL A 44 -3.37 13.85 -0.14
C VAL A 44 -1.94 13.54 0.31
N ARG A 45 -0.96 14.33 -0.11
CA ARG A 45 0.44 14.16 0.33
C ARG A 45 0.61 14.29 1.84
N LYS A 46 -0.04 15.27 2.48
CA LYS A 46 0.00 15.44 3.94
C LYS A 46 -0.60 14.24 4.66
N PHE A 47 -1.75 13.75 4.21
CA PHE A 47 -2.36 12.54 4.76
C PHE A 47 -1.55 11.28 4.48
N GLN A 48 -0.85 11.21 3.35
CA GLN A 48 0.05 10.10 3.06
C GLN A 48 1.18 9.99 4.08
N ILE A 49 1.80 11.11 4.44
CA ILE A 49 2.85 11.15 5.46
C ILE A 49 2.29 10.69 6.81
N LEU A 50 1.15 11.28 7.23
CA LEU A 50 0.49 10.90 8.48
C LEU A 50 0.12 9.40 8.52
N ASN A 51 -0.46 8.87 7.45
CA ASN A 51 -0.82 7.45 7.37
C ASN A 51 0.41 6.55 7.50
N ASN A 52 1.51 6.90 6.83
CA ASN A 52 2.76 6.15 6.93
C ASN A 52 3.33 6.17 8.36
N GLU A 53 3.28 7.31 9.04
CA GLU A 53 3.71 7.43 10.44
C GLU A 53 2.84 6.57 11.36
N VAL A 54 1.50 6.68 11.26
CA VAL A 54 0.56 5.89 12.06
C VAL A 54 0.75 4.40 11.82
N PHE A 55 0.81 3.96 10.56
CA PHE A 55 1.01 2.55 10.23
C PHE A 55 2.38 2.06 10.69
N GLY A 56 3.43 2.87 10.55
CA GLY A 56 4.78 2.53 11.02
C GLY A 56 4.82 2.31 12.53
N ILE A 57 4.19 3.20 13.31
CA ILE A 57 4.07 3.06 14.77
C ILE A 57 3.30 1.78 15.12
N LEU A 58 2.12 1.58 14.52
CA LEU A 58 1.31 0.40 14.81
C LEU A 58 2.05 -0.90 14.48
N THR A 59 2.68 -0.99 13.31
CA THR A 59 3.46 -2.17 12.91
C THR A 59 4.61 -2.45 13.87
N LYS A 60 5.33 -1.40 14.32
CA LYS A 60 6.42 -1.54 15.29
C LYS A 60 5.96 -2.20 16.60
N TYR A 61 4.78 -1.84 17.10
CA TYR A 61 4.27 -2.38 18.37
C TYR A 61 3.50 -3.70 18.21
N LEU A 62 2.88 -3.96 17.05
CA LEU A 62 2.17 -5.20 16.78
C LEU A 62 3.11 -6.36 16.43
N ASN A 63 4.25 -6.07 15.79
CA ASN A 63 5.26 -7.04 15.41
C ASN A 63 6.60 -6.70 16.10
N PRO A 64 6.70 -6.85 17.43
CA PRO A 64 7.95 -6.61 18.12
C PRO A 64 9.03 -7.57 17.59
N PRO A 65 10.28 -7.14 17.42
CA PRO A 65 11.36 -8.02 16.99
C PRO A 65 11.55 -9.12 18.05
N THR A 66 11.15 -10.34 17.74
CA THR A 66 11.38 -11.49 18.62
C THR A 66 12.86 -11.87 18.55
N SER A 67 13.52 -11.93 19.71
CA SER A 67 14.94 -12.30 19.86
C SER A 67 15.23 -13.79 19.61
N THR A 68 14.20 -14.59 19.38
CA THR A 68 14.31 -16.00 19.02
C THR A 68 13.53 -16.21 17.72
N GLY A 69 14.18 -16.85 16.74
CA GLY A 69 13.71 -16.97 15.37
C GLY A 69 12.23 -17.30 15.31
N SER A 70 11.45 -16.40 14.72
CA SER A 70 10.03 -16.64 14.47
C SER A 70 9.90 -17.92 13.65
N PRO A 71 8.92 -18.78 13.96
CA PRO A 71 8.61 -19.92 13.09
C PRO A 71 8.32 -19.33 11.70
N MET A 72 8.94 -19.89 10.67
CA MET A 72 8.75 -19.49 9.26
C MET A 72 7.29 -19.08 9.06
N GLU A 73 7.05 -17.80 8.75
CA GLU A 73 5.72 -17.38 8.33
C GLU A 73 5.30 -18.33 7.21
N ASN A 74 4.14 -18.98 7.36
CA ASN A 74 3.59 -19.84 6.32
C ASN A 74 3.20 -18.95 5.13
N VAL A 75 4.18 -18.58 4.31
CA VAL A 75 3.99 -17.80 3.10
C VAL A 75 3.33 -18.69 2.08
N ARG A 76 2.28 -18.17 1.45
CA ARG A 76 1.62 -18.88 0.36
C ARG A 76 2.59 -19.06 -0.81
N CYS A 77 2.91 -20.32 -1.13
CA CYS A 77 3.65 -20.67 -2.33
C CYS A 77 2.71 -20.75 -3.55
N PHE A 78 3.21 -20.31 -4.70
CA PHE A 78 2.55 -20.49 -5.98
C PHE A 78 3.30 -21.56 -6.76
N GLN A 79 2.59 -22.58 -7.22
CA GLN A 79 3.20 -23.66 -8.00
C GLN A 79 3.56 -23.15 -9.41
N PRO A 80 4.72 -23.52 -9.97
CA PRO A 80 5.05 -23.21 -11.35
C PRO A 80 4.08 -23.94 -12.31
N PRO A 81 3.98 -23.52 -13.59
CA PRO A 81 3.20 -24.25 -14.58
C PRO A 81 3.65 -25.72 -14.65
N ILE A 82 2.71 -26.65 -14.51
CA ILE A 82 2.98 -28.09 -14.57
C ILE A 82 2.59 -28.59 -15.96
N HIS A 83 3.51 -29.30 -16.61
CA HIS A 83 3.26 -29.86 -17.92
C HIS A 83 2.20 -30.98 -17.84
N SER A 84 1.27 -31.02 -18.80
CA SER A 84 0.14 -31.96 -18.79
C SER A 84 0.55 -33.44 -18.78
N SER A 85 1.75 -33.77 -19.26
CA SER A 85 2.28 -35.14 -19.20
C SER A 85 2.60 -35.63 -17.79
N VAL A 86 2.78 -34.72 -16.82
CA VAL A 86 3.07 -35.02 -15.42
C VAL A 86 1.78 -35.04 -14.57
N MET A 87 0.65 -34.57 -15.11
CA MET A 87 -0.66 -34.59 -14.46
C MET A 87 -1.49 -35.86 -14.74
N ARG A 88 -0.95 -36.82 -15.50
CA ARG A 88 -1.58 -38.13 -15.74
C ARG A 88 -1.06 -39.18 -14.77
#